data_AF-A0A960DQ02-F1
#
_entry.id   AF-A0A960DQ02-F1
#
_cell.length_a   1.000
_cell.length_b   1.000
_cell.length_c   1.000
_cell.angle_alpha   90.00
_cell.angle_beta   90.00
_cell.angle_gamma   90.00
#
_symmetry.space_group_name_H-M   'P 1'
#
loop_
_entity.id
_entity.type
_entity.pdbx_description
1 polymer ?
#
loop_
_entity_poly.entity_id
_entity_poly.type
_entity_poly.pdbx_seq_one_letter_code
_entity_poly.pdbx_strand_id
1 'polypeptide(L)'
;MAQVQHSQIEQWRAAGLYDPNDSCAGERLELLEWISSQGASLAEMVTANAAGQLISLVSDRTMRPAPTLTANDIAARTGLPLATVQQIRRATGFPSADPAATVFCEHEVQMFELFAAADAFFSRDELLHFIRVMASSFRRVAEA
;
A
#
# COMPACT_ATOMS: atom_id res chain seq x y z
N MET A 1 15.75 16.25 -25.95
CA MET A 1 15.60 15.01 -25.16
C MET A 1 16.86 14.70 -24.34
N ALA A 2 18.07 14.75 -24.91
CA ALA A 2 19.33 14.48 -24.17
C ALA A 2 19.57 15.33 -22.91
N GLN A 3 19.19 16.61 -22.90
CA GLN A 3 19.42 17.51 -21.75
C GLN A 3 18.52 17.21 -20.54
N VAL A 4 17.29 16.74 -20.78
CA VAL A 4 16.35 16.34 -19.72
C VAL A 4 16.82 15.03 -19.07
N GLN A 5 17.28 14.08 -19.89
CA GLN A 5 17.79 12.79 -19.41
C GLN A 5 19.08 12.96 -18.59
N HIS A 6 19.99 13.84 -19.01
CA HIS A 6 21.21 14.12 -18.24
C HIS A 6 20.91 14.77 -16.87
N SER A 7 19.97 15.72 -16.81
CA SER A 7 19.56 16.35 -15.54
C SER A 7 18.92 15.34 -14.57
N GLN A 8 18.21 14.34 -15.09
CA GLN A 8 17.50 13.36 -14.30
C GLN A 8 18.45 12.30 -13.71
N ILE A 9 19.45 11.87 -14.48
CA ILE A 9 20.52 10.98 -14.00
C ILE A 9 21.27 11.62 -12.83
N GLU A 10 21.66 12.89 -12.94
CA GLU A 10 22.33 13.58 -11.83
C GLU A 10 21.45 13.70 -10.58
N GLN A 11 20.14 13.89 -10.72
CA GLN A 11 19.21 13.85 -9.59
C GLN A 11 19.16 12.48 -8.93
N TRP A 12 19.12 11.39 -9.72
CA TRP A 12 19.16 10.04 -9.18
C TRP A 12 20.49 9.73 -8.48
N ARG A 13 21.62 10.21 -9.01
CA ARG A 13 22.93 10.09 -8.36
C ARG A 13 22.96 10.84 -7.04
N ALA A 14 22.54 12.11 -7.03
CA ALA A 14 22.49 12.92 -5.82
C ALA A 14 21.56 12.33 -4.76
N ALA A 15 20.47 11.67 -5.17
CA ALA A 15 19.54 10.97 -4.28
C ALA A 15 20.02 9.58 -3.83
N GLY A 16 21.19 9.12 -4.27
CA GLY A 16 21.73 7.79 -3.96
C GLY A 16 20.98 6.63 -4.62
N LEU A 17 20.18 6.92 -5.66
CA LEU A 17 19.45 5.90 -6.42
C LEU A 17 20.28 5.26 -7.53
N TYR A 18 21.32 5.94 -8.02
CA TYR A 18 22.14 5.48 -9.14
C TYR A 18 23.63 5.71 -8.88
N ASP A 19 24.46 4.68 -9.10
CA ASP A 19 25.92 4.79 -9.15
C ASP A 19 26.41 4.24 -10.50
N PRO A 20 27.04 5.06 -11.36
CA PRO A 20 27.57 4.61 -12.65
C PRO A 20 28.74 3.62 -12.53
N ASN A 21 29.37 3.49 -11.36
CA ASN A 21 30.48 2.55 -11.14
C ASN A 21 30.01 1.18 -10.63
N ASP A 22 28.72 1.01 -10.36
CA ASP A 22 28.14 -0.28 -9.97
C ASP A 22 28.16 -1.25 -11.16
N SER A 23 28.45 -2.53 -10.91
CA SER A 23 28.46 -3.57 -11.93
C SER A 23 27.11 -3.73 -12.65
N CYS A 24 26.01 -3.35 -11.99
CA CYS A 24 24.64 -3.41 -12.52
C CYS A 24 24.10 -2.02 -12.90
N ALA A 25 24.96 -1.01 -13.10
CA ALA A 25 24.55 0.36 -13.42
C ALA A 25 23.59 0.44 -14.62
N GLY A 26 23.82 -0.35 -15.68
CA GLY A 26 22.95 -0.38 -16.86
C GLY A 26 21.51 -0.78 -16.52
N GLU A 27 21.33 -1.94 -15.89
CA GLU A 27 20.02 -2.46 -15.46
C GLU A 27 19.34 -1.50 -14.47
N ARG A 28 20.14 -0.91 -13.57
CA ARG A 28 19.64 0.06 -12.60
C ARG A 28 19.11 1.32 -13.28
N LEU A 29 19.81 1.83 -14.29
CA LEU A 29 19.38 3.00 -15.04
C LEU A 29 18.07 2.71 -15.80
N GLU A 30 18.00 1.57 -16.49
CA GLU A 30 16.79 1.14 -17.21
C GLU A 30 15.57 1.05 -16.28
N LEU A 31 15.75 0.49 -15.06
CA LEU A 31 14.69 0.43 -14.05
C LEU A 31 14.23 1.84 -13.63
N LEU A 32 15.15 2.75 -13.34
CA LEU A 32 14.81 4.12 -12.90
C LEU A 32 14.09 4.91 -13.99
N GLU A 33 14.53 4.76 -15.24
CA GLU A 33 13.87 5.35 -16.41
C GLU A 33 12.46 4.78 -16.59
N TRP A 34 12.30 3.45 -16.49
CA TRP A 34 10.99 2.82 -16.57
C TRP A 34 10.07 3.31 -15.44
N ILE A 35 10.51 3.28 -14.18
CA ILE A 35 9.72 3.75 -13.03
C ILE A 35 9.30 5.21 -13.20
N SER A 36 10.21 6.08 -13.63
CA SER A 36 9.89 7.49 -13.88
C SER A 36 8.90 7.66 -15.03
N SER A 37 8.97 6.84 -16.07
CA SER A 37 8.01 6.86 -17.19
C SER A 37 6.59 6.51 -16.72
N GLN A 38 6.46 5.75 -15.62
CA GLN A 38 5.19 5.42 -14.98
C GLN A 38 4.68 6.53 -14.03
N GLY A 39 5.36 7.68 -13.99
CA GLY A 39 4.94 8.85 -13.20
C GLY A 39 5.21 8.73 -11.69
N ALA A 40 6.12 7.86 -11.27
CA ALA A 40 6.61 7.85 -9.89
C ALA A 40 7.52 9.07 -9.64
N SER A 41 7.34 9.73 -8.50
CA SER A 41 8.16 10.86 -8.08
C SER A 41 9.50 10.42 -7.50
N LEU A 42 10.50 11.31 -7.51
CA LEU A 42 11.81 11.06 -6.91
C LEU A 42 11.71 10.66 -5.43
N ALA A 43 10.82 11.31 -4.67
CA ALA A 43 10.61 11.02 -3.26
C ALA A 43 10.11 9.58 -3.05
N GLU A 44 9.14 9.14 -3.86
CA GLU A 44 8.62 7.77 -3.81
C GLU A 44 9.70 6.74 -4.17
N MET A 45 10.54 7.04 -5.17
CA MET A 45 11.66 6.20 -5.56
C MET A 45 12.69 6.08 -4.42
N VAL A 46 13.04 7.18 -3.75
CA VAL A 46 13.95 7.16 -2.59
C VAL A 46 13.37 6.36 -1.44
N THR A 47 12.10 6.58 -1.08
CA THR A 47 11.42 5.83 -0.01
C THR A 47 11.36 4.34 -0.32
N ALA A 48 10.97 3.96 -1.55
CA ALA A 48 10.91 2.56 -1.96
C ALA A 48 12.30 1.91 -1.99
N ASN A 49 13.33 2.64 -2.44
CA ASN A 49 14.71 2.15 -2.43
C ASN A 49 15.23 1.89 -1.01
N ALA A 50 14.98 2.82 -0.08
CA ALA A 50 15.34 2.64 1.33
C ALA A 50 14.64 1.44 1.98
N ALA A 51 13.44 1.09 1.50
CA ALA A 51 12.67 -0.08 1.95
C ALA A 51 13.03 -1.38 1.20
N GLY A 52 13.94 -1.36 0.21
CA GLY A 52 14.25 -2.53 -0.63
C GLY A 52 13.12 -2.91 -1.60
N GLN A 53 12.20 -1.98 -1.88
CA GLN A 53 10.96 -2.20 -2.65
C GLN A 53 10.93 -1.41 -3.97
N LEU A 54 12.09 -0.94 -4.46
CA LEU A 54 12.08 -0.10 -5.67
C LEU A 54 11.51 -0.82 -6.90
N ILE A 55 11.80 -2.11 -7.05
CA ILE A 55 11.32 -2.93 -8.18
C ILE A 55 9.79 -3.07 -8.14
N SER A 56 9.18 -3.17 -6.95
CA SER A 56 7.73 -3.33 -6.81
C SER A 56 6.97 -2.00 -6.85
N LEU A 57 7.65 -0.84 -6.80
CA LEU A 57 7.03 0.47 -6.63
C LEU A 57 5.85 0.73 -7.57
N VAL A 58 6.00 0.47 -8.88
CA VAL A 58 4.93 0.74 -9.86
C VAL A 58 3.73 -0.19 -9.64
N SER A 59 3.98 -1.47 -9.37
CA SER A 59 2.94 -2.45 -9.06
C SER A 59 2.21 -2.08 -7.76
N ASP A 60 2.97 -1.70 -6.73
CA ASP A 60 2.44 -1.29 -5.43
C ASP A 60 1.57 -0.03 -5.56
N ARG A 61 1.98 0.96 -6.37
CA ARG A 61 1.18 2.16 -6.66
C ARG A 61 -0.16 1.81 -7.30
N THR A 62 -0.17 0.79 -8.15
CA THR A 62 -1.36 0.38 -8.90
C THR A 62 -2.30 -0.45 -8.03
N MET A 63 -1.76 -1.38 -7.24
CA MET A 63 -2.54 -2.31 -6.42
C MET A 63 -2.96 -1.71 -5.08
N ARG A 64 -2.11 -0.86 -4.49
CA ARG A 64 -2.31 -0.29 -3.16
C ARG A 64 -2.22 1.24 -3.24
N PRO A 65 -3.34 1.91 -3.59
CA PRO A 65 -3.38 3.36 -3.60
C PRO A 65 -2.99 3.92 -2.22
N ALA A 66 -2.48 5.16 -2.21
CA ALA A 66 -2.11 5.82 -0.96
C ALA A 66 -3.34 5.88 -0.02
N PRO A 67 -3.19 5.51 1.27
CA PRO A 67 -4.29 5.57 2.21
C PRO A 67 -4.63 7.04 2.48
N THR A 68 -5.92 7.37 2.37
CA THR A 68 -6.46 8.72 2.57
C THR A 68 -7.45 8.80 3.73
N LEU A 69 -7.83 7.66 4.29
CA LEU A 69 -8.88 7.56 5.31
C LEU A 69 -8.34 7.04 6.64
N THR A 70 -8.90 7.58 7.72
CA THR A 70 -8.66 7.16 9.09
C THR A 70 -9.71 6.14 9.55
N ALA A 71 -9.50 5.48 10.70
CA ALA A 71 -10.51 4.58 11.25
C ALA A 71 -11.79 5.34 11.63
N ASN A 72 -11.66 6.60 12.03
CA ASN A 72 -12.78 7.49 12.32
C ASN A 72 -13.62 7.77 11.06
N ASP A 73 -12.97 7.99 9.92
CA ASP A 73 -13.68 8.21 8.64
C ASP A 73 -14.49 6.98 8.22
N ILE A 74 -13.92 5.78 8.37
CA ILE A 74 -14.62 4.52 8.10
C ILE A 74 -15.83 4.37 9.04
N ALA A 75 -15.66 4.60 10.34
CA ALA A 75 -16.75 4.51 11.31
C ALA A 75 -17.88 5.50 10.99
N ALA A 76 -17.54 6.75 10.67
CA ALA A 76 -18.52 7.78 10.31
C ALA A 76 -19.30 7.43 9.04
N ARG A 77 -18.63 6.87 8.02
CA ARG A 77 -19.26 6.54 6.74
C ARG A 77 -20.13 5.29 6.78
N THR A 78 -19.74 4.29 7.56
CA THR A 78 -20.40 2.99 7.59
C THR A 78 -21.39 2.83 8.75
N GLY A 79 -21.34 3.73 9.74
CA GLY A 79 -22.12 3.63 10.97
C GLY A 79 -21.62 2.54 11.93
N LEU A 80 -20.54 1.83 11.60
CA LEU A 80 -19.95 0.84 12.49
C LEU A 80 -19.26 1.52 13.68
N PRO A 81 -19.31 0.92 14.88
CA PRO A 81 -18.49 1.38 16.00
C PRO A 81 -17.00 1.38 15.64
N LEU A 82 -16.26 2.41 16.06
CA LEU A 82 -14.81 2.50 15.85
C LEU A 82 -14.07 1.23 16.31
N ALA A 83 -14.48 0.66 17.45
CA ALA A 83 -13.92 -0.59 17.96
C ALA A 83 -14.09 -1.76 16.98
N THR A 84 -15.23 -1.83 16.29
CA THR A 84 -15.50 -2.84 15.25
C THR A 84 -14.60 -2.64 14.04
N VAL A 85 -14.43 -1.40 13.58
CA VAL A 85 -13.51 -1.07 12.48
C VAL A 85 -12.09 -1.55 12.79
N GLN A 86 -11.61 -1.25 14.00
CA GLN A 86 -10.29 -1.68 14.46
C GLN A 86 -10.18 -3.21 14.63
N GLN A 87 -11.26 -3.89 15.06
CA GLN A 87 -11.30 -5.35 15.15
C GLN A 87 -11.20 -6.02 13.79
N ILE A 88 -11.95 -5.53 12.80
CA ILE A 88 -11.90 -6.04 11.41
C ILE A 88 -10.48 -5.87 10.85
N ARG A 89 -9.88 -4.69 11.03
CA ARG A 89 -8.51 -4.42 10.58
C ARG A 89 -7.48 -5.40 11.16
N ARG A 90 -7.63 -5.76 12.44
CA ARG A 90 -6.79 -6.79 13.06
C ARG A 90 -7.12 -8.20 12.55
N ALA A 91 -8.40 -8.50 12.33
CA ALA A 91 -8.85 -9.79 11.83
C ALA A 91 -8.36 -10.08 10.40
N THR A 92 -8.18 -9.04 9.57
CA THR A 92 -7.56 -9.15 8.24
C THR A 92 -6.04 -9.25 8.29
N GLY A 93 -5.43 -9.18 9.48
CA GLY A 93 -4.00 -9.40 9.69
C GLY A 93 -3.14 -8.15 9.65
N PHE A 94 -3.72 -6.94 9.57
CA PHE A 94 -2.97 -5.70 9.63
C PHE A 94 -2.76 -5.23 11.09
N PRO A 95 -1.65 -4.53 11.41
CA PRO A 95 -1.28 -4.15 12.80
C PRO A 95 -2.20 -3.08 13.38
N SER A 96 -2.42 -3.02 14.69
CA SER A 96 -3.17 -1.87 15.26
C SER A 96 -2.59 -0.52 14.82
N ALA A 97 -3.46 0.43 14.51
CA ALA A 97 -3.10 1.79 14.11
C ALA A 97 -3.85 2.82 14.96
N ASP A 98 -3.27 4.01 15.11
CA ASP A 98 -3.96 5.16 15.69
C ASP A 98 -5.26 5.43 14.90
N PRO A 99 -6.42 5.56 15.58
CA PRO A 99 -7.69 5.90 14.92
C PRO A 99 -7.64 7.12 13.99
N ALA A 100 -6.74 8.07 14.25
CA ALA A 100 -6.56 9.29 13.47
C ALA A 100 -5.48 9.18 12.38
N ALA A 101 -4.74 8.07 12.30
CA ALA A 101 -3.77 7.87 11.23
C ALA A 101 -4.47 7.43 9.93
N THR A 102 -4.05 8.00 8.81
CA THR A 102 -4.54 7.63 7.47
C THR A 102 -3.94 6.30 7.05
N VAL A 103 -4.66 5.21 7.31
CA VAL A 103 -4.20 3.84 7.06
C VAL A 103 -5.17 3.02 6.20
N PHE A 104 -6.30 3.61 5.80
CA PHE A 104 -7.30 2.98 4.95
C PHE A 104 -7.40 3.69 3.60
N CYS A 105 -7.81 2.93 2.58
CA CYS A 105 -8.05 3.42 1.23
C CYS A 105 -9.56 3.58 0.97
N GLU A 106 -9.90 4.43 0.00
CA GLU A 106 -11.29 4.71 -0.38
C GLU A 106 -12.10 3.45 -0.73
N HIS A 107 -11.49 2.51 -1.47
CA HIS A 107 -12.15 1.27 -1.89
C HIS A 107 -12.43 0.30 -0.72
N GLU A 108 -11.76 0.46 0.42
CA GLU A 108 -11.98 -0.41 1.59
C GLU A 108 -13.30 -0.09 2.28
N VAL A 109 -13.88 1.10 2.07
CA VAL A 109 -15.20 1.47 2.65
C VAL A 109 -16.27 0.44 2.29
N GLN A 110 -16.28 0.00 1.03
CA GLN A 110 -17.24 -1.00 0.54
C GLN A 110 -17.13 -2.33 1.29
N MET A 111 -15.92 -2.72 1.72
CA MET A 111 -15.71 -3.93 2.53
C MET A 111 -16.39 -3.80 3.90
N PHE A 112 -16.30 -2.62 4.53
CA PHE A 112 -16.93 -2.36 5.82
C PHE A 112 -18.46 -2.24 5.70
N GLU A 113 -18.96 -1.66 4.61
CA GLU A 113 -20.41 -1.64 4.31
C GLU A 113 -20.97 -3.06 4.15
N LEU A 114 -20.23 -3.94 3.45
CA LEU A 114 -20.62 -5.34 3.31
C LEU A 114 -20.60 -6.06 4.67
N PHE A 115 -19.62 -5.78 5.52
CA PHE A 115 -19.61 -6.30 6.88
C PHE A 115 -20.82 -5.83 7.69
N ALA A 116 -21.15 -4.54 7.63
CA ALA A 116 -22.30 -3.97 8.32
C ALA A 116 -23.62 -4.62 7.86
N ALA A 117 -23.75 -4.88 6.55
CA ALA A 117 -24.90 -5.61 6.01
C ALA A 117 -24.96 -7.06 6.52
N ALA A 118 -23.81 -7.74 6.65
CA ALA A 118 -23.74 -9.11 7.15
C ALA A 118 -23.99 -9.23 8.66
N ASP A 119 -23.62 -8.22 9.46
CA ASP A 119 -23.82 -8.16 10.93
C ASP A 119 -25.31 -8.15 11.31
N ALA A 120 -26.22 -7.93 10.34
CA ALA A 120 -27.66 -8.08 10.51
C ALA A 120 -28.15 -9.54 10.45
N PHE A 121 -27.35 -10.46 9.90
CA PHE A 121 -27.73 -11.85 9.67
C PHE A 121 -26.89 -12.86 10.46
N PHE A 122 -25.64 -12.49 10.77
CA PHE A 122 -24.68 -13.35 11.46
C PHE A 122 -24.20 -12.67 12.73
N SER A 123 -23.74 -13.46 13.70
CA SER A 123 -23.09 -12.85 14.86
C SER A 123 -21.75 -12.25 14.46
N ARG A 124 -21.36 -11.18 15.15
CA ARG A 124 -20.08 -10.50 14.93
C ARG A 124 -18.88 -11.43 15.06
N ASP A 125 -18.92 -12.35 16.01
CA ASP A 125 -17.83 -13.30 16.26
C ASP A 125 -17.67 -14.30 15.10
N GLU A 126 -18.78 -14.77 14.52
CA GLU A 126 -18.77 -15.63 13.32
C GLU A 126 -18.18 -14.88 12.12
N LEU A 127 -18.60 -13.64 11.89
CA LEU A 127 -18.07 -12.82 10.79
C LEU A 127 -16.57 -12.55 10.95
N LEU A 128 -16.13 -12.16 12.14
CA LEU A 128 -14.72 -11.95 12.42
C LEU A 128 -13.91 -13.25 12.30
N HIS A 129 -14.47 -14.39 12.69
CA HIS A 129 -13.83 -15.69 12.50
C HIS A 129 -13.67 -16.01 11.01
N PHE A 130 -14.73 -15.84 10.22
CA PHE A 130 -14.70 -16.03 8.78
C PHE A 130 -13.63 -15.15 8.10
N ILE A 131 -13.57 -13.86 8.46
CA ILE A 131 -12.55 -12.93 7.95
C ILE A 131 -11.13 -13.41 8.26
N ARG A 132 -10.87 -13.90 9.48
CA ARG A 132 -9.53 -14.42 9.85
C ARG A 132 -9.15 -15.62 8.99
N VAL A 133 -10.09 -16.52 8.70
CA VAL A 133 -9.85 -17.69 7.84
C VAL A 133 -9.53 -17.25 6.41
N MET A 134 -10.31 -16.33 5.84
CA MET A 134 -10.07 -15.76 4.52
C MET A 134 -8.70 -15.08 4.44
N ALA A 135 -8.38 -14.22 5.40
CA ALA A 135 -7.09 -13.52 5.47
C ALA A 135 -5.90 -14.49 5.59
N SER A 136 -6.03 -15.54 6.42
CA SER A 136 -4.98 -16.56 6.55
C SER A 136 -4.75 -17.35 5.25
N SER A 137 -5.80 -17.53 4.45
CA SER A 137 -5.71 -18.21 3.16
C SER A 137 -5.07 -17.33 2.10
N PHE A 138 -5.47 -16.05 2.02
CA PHE A 138 -4.84 -15.09 1.11
C PHE A 138 -3.36 -14.87 1.42
N ARG A 139 -2.95 -14.89 2.70
CA ARG A 139 -1.52 -14.81 3.06
C ARG A 139 -0.72 -15.95 2.43
N ARG A 140 -1.21 -17.19 2.50
CA ARG A 140 -0.55 -18.34 1.89
C ARG A 140 -0.49 -18.24 0.37
N VAL A 141 -1.51 -17.68 -0.27
CA VAL A 141 -1.51 -17.43 -1.72
C VAL A 141 -0.50 -16.35 -2.10
N ALA A 142 -0.35 -15.31 -1.29
CA ALA A 142 0.62 -14.24 -1.53
C ALA A 142 2.08 -14.67 -1.30
N GLU A 143 2.30 -15.68 -0.46
CA GLU A 143 3.63 -16.26 -0.18
C GLU A 143 4.07 -17.29 -1.24
N ALA A 144 3.15 -17.83 -2.04
CA ALA A 144 3.39 -18.90 -3.02
C ALA A 144 3.91 -18.35 -4.36
#